data_AF-A0A7S0FBS9-F1
#
_entry.id   AF-A0A7S0FBS9-F1
#
_cell.length_a   1.000
_cell.length_b   1.000
_cell.length_c   1.000
_cell.angle_alpha   90.00
_cell.angle_beta   90.00
_cell.angle_gamma   90.00
#
_symmetry.space_group_name_H-M   'P 1'
#
loop_
_entity.id
_entity.type
_entity.pdbx_description
1 polymer ?
#
loop_
_entity_poly.entity_id
_entity_poly.type
_entity_poly.pdbx_seq_one_letter_code
_entity_poly.pdbx_strand_id
1 'polypeptide(L)'
;MSLLGDEVSFNEADGYAVDRICSDIIYVPEDAIADISTGKVSWSGGDMFLVPGTVYILPSGYQICLEKRLDGTGWHVRGNVAEPVNCHKPSTVSGGGKSEISKLLSDMITFGNALIDDTKVDLSYVDMILKRDYSDRYPSRQPQPLPLLDPSVTLGSVIKMLTPSDDHCPDYNTWLDTIPRRIRSLVFLVKHFYKPAWGKDWKFHITAQIVDGAEAHSVFVDGKRVVTHYLRIGETPTHMERKFQLRYDFVPAQKIQTEDDISTSIVIPRDALEHLNVETSNPAVKMLRNCELRLFQRPDDAIVRGCDTKCEEDMAQDGTFMSNFEPLTVEQA
;
A
#
# COMPACT_ATOMS: atom_id res chain seq x y z
N MET A 1 -14.95 -15.27 -17.61
CA MET A 1 -15.58 -14.50 -18.69
C MET A 1 -17.08 -14.77 -18.85
N SER A 2 -17.58 -16.02 -18.77
CA SER A 2 -19.03 -16.30 -18.92
C SER A 2 -19.95 -15.50 -17.98
N LEU A 3 -19.51 -15.23 -16.74
CA LEU A 3 -20.25 -14.43 -15.77
C LEU A 3 -20.37 -12.94 -16.12
N LEU A 4 -19.48 -12.42 -16.97
CA LEU A 4 -19.47 -11.01 -17.39
C LEU A 4 -20.44 -10.75 -18.55
N GLY A 5 -20.82 -11.80 -19.29
CA GLY A 5 -21.83 -11.72 -20.35
C GLY A 5 -21.60 -10.59 -21.35
N ASP A 6 -22.66 -9.84 -21.64
CA ASP A 6 -22.67 -8.74 -22.62
C ASP A 6 -22.07 -7.42 -22.10
N GLU A 7 -21.64 -7.35 -20.83
CA GLU A 7 -21.02 -6.16 -20.24
C GLU A 7 -19.59 -5.93 -20.74
N VAL A 8 -19.01 -6.93 -21.41
CA VAL A 8 -17.62 -6.88 -21.89
C VAL A 8 -17.52 -7.13 -23.40
N SER A 9 -16.45 -6.61 -23.99
CA SER A 9 -15.98 -6.96 -25.33
C SER A 9 -14.82 -7.94 -25.18
N PHE A 10 -15.04 -9.21 -25.52
CA PHE A 10 -14.03 -10.26 -25.37
C PHE A 10 -13.16 -10.36 -26.63
N ASN A 11 -11.84 -10.33 -26.44
CA ASN A 11 -10.86 -10.65 -27.48
C ASN A 11 -10.47 -12.13 -27.34
N GLU A 12 -11.08 -12.99 -28.16
CA GLU A 12 -10.83 -14.44 -28.13
C GLU A 12 -9.40 -14.83 -28.50
N ALA A 13 -8.74 -14.05 -29.38
CA ALA A 13 -7.40 -14.38 -29.86
C ALA A 13 -6.35 -14.22 -28.74
N ASP A 14 -6.48 -13.15 -27.95
CA ASP A 14 -5.50 -12.80 -26.91
C ASP A 14 -5.98 -13.18 -25.49
N GLY A 15 -7.26 -13.52 -25.31
CA GLY A 15 -7.79 -14.06 -24.05
C GLY A 15 -8.12 -13.03 -22.97
N TYR A 16 -8.27 -11.75 -23.32
CA TYR A 16 -8.67 -10.68 -22.39
C TYR A 16 -10.04 -10.09 -22.77
N ALA A 17 -10.68 -9.38 -21.85
CA ALA A 17 -11.93 -8.66 -22.11
C ALA A 17 -11.81 -7.18 -21.71
N VAL A 18 -12.53 -6.31 -22.41
CA VAL A 18 -12.61 -4.87 -22.08
C VAL A 18 -14.02 -4.55 -21.63
N ASP A 19 -14.15 -3.81 -20.54
CA ASP A 19 -15.44 -3.34 -20.04
C ASP A 19 -16.09 -2.36 -21.03
N ARG A 20 -17.40 -2.52 -21.30
CA ARG A 20 -18.10 -1.69 -22.30
C ARG A 20 -18.50 -0.32 -21.78
N ILE A 21 -18.63 -0.16 -20.46
CA ILE A 21 -18.99 1.12 -19.85
C ILE A 21 -17.72 1.93 -19.59
N CYS A 22 -16.70 1.26 -19.06
CA CYS A 22 -15.43 1.86 -18.69
C CYS A 22 -14.28 1.22 -19.48
N SER A 23 -13.96 1.74 -20.66
CA SER A 23 -12.93 1.15 -21.54
C SER A 23 -11.53 1.02 -20.92
N ASP A 24 -11.26 1.71 -19.82
CA ASP A 24 -10.02 1.61 -19.04
C ASP A 24 -10.00 0.40 -18.07
N ILE A 25 -11.08 -0.37 -17.99
CA ILE A 25 -11.15 -1.61 -17.21
C ILE A 25 -10.94 -2.80 -18.15
N ILE A 26 -9.89 -3.58 -17.86
CA ILE A 26 -9.49 -4.74 -18.66
C ILE A 26 -9.47 -5.98 -17.78
N TYR A 27 -10.25 -6.98 -18.13
CA TYR A 27 -10.25 -8.28 -17.48
C TYR A 27 -9.19 -9.17 -18.12
N VAL A 28 -8.22 -9.60 -17.32
CA VAL A 28 -7.06 -10.40 -17.77
C VAL A 28 -7.08 -11.81 -17.16
N PRO A 29 -6.40 -12.80 -17.75
CA PRO A 29 -6.34 -14.16 -17.22
C PRO A 29 -5.71 -14.28 -15.82
N GLU A 30 -5.98 -15.40 -15.14
CA GLU A 30 -5.53 -15.64 -13.75
C GLU A 30 -4.01 -15.70 -13.57
N ASP A 31 -3.28 -16.03 -14.65
CA ASP A 31 -1.83 -16.13 -14.70
C ASP A 31 -1.18 -14.82 -15.17
N ALA A 32 -1.93 -13.71 -15.27
CA ALA A 32 -1.40 -12.43 -15.68
C ALA A 32 -0.43 -11.85 -14.62
N ILE A 33 0.74 -11.42 -15.09
CA ILE A 33 1.81 -10.83 -14.30
C ILE A 33 2.09 -9.42 -14.82
N ALA A 34 2.07 -8.44 -13.92
CA ALA A 34 2.49 -7.08 -14.23
C ALA A 34 3.98 -6.90 -13.90
N ASP A 35 4.77 -6.55 -14.90
CA ASP A 35 6.19 -6.25 -14.77
C ASP A 35 6.47 -4.81 -15.20
N ILE A 36 6.87 -4.00 -14.22
CA ILE A 36 7.19 -2.58 -14.43
C ILE A 36 8.49 -2.38 -15.22
N SER A 37 9.41 -3.35 -15.19
CA SER A 37 10.69 -3.27 -15.89
C SER A 37 10.52 -3.41 -17.40
N THR A 38 9.56 -4.23 -17.84
CA THR A 38 9.15 -4.36 -19.24
C THR A 38 8.02 -3.40 -19.60
N GLY A 39 7.33 -2.83 -18.61
CA GLY A 39 6.17 -1.97 -18.79
C GLY A 39 4.96 -2.72 -19.35
N LYS A 40 4.78 -3.99 -18.94
CA LYS A 40 3.76 -4.88 -19.51
C LYS A 40 2.97 -5.64 -18.45
N VAL A 41 1.75 -6.01 -18.81
CA VAL A 41 0.99 -7.10 -18.18
C VAL A 41 0.98 -8.27 -19.17
N SER A 42 1.42 -9.45 -18.74
CA SER A 42 1.61 -10.61 -19.62
C SER A 42 1.05 -11.88 -19.00
N TRP A 43 0.47 -12.77 -19.82
CA TRP A 43 -0.07 -14.09 -19.45
C TRP A 43 0.26 -15.10 -20.55
N SER A 44 -0.12 -16.37 -20.38
CA SER A 44 0.24 -17.44 -21.33
C SER A 44 -0.28 -17.25 -22.77
N GLY A 45 -1.28 -16.37 -22.97
CA GLY A 45 -1.92 -16.11 -24.26
C GLY A 45 -1.50 -14.80 -24.93
N GLY A 46 -0.78 -13.92 -24.25
CA GLY A 46 -0.44 -12.61 -24.79
C GLY A 46 0.14 -11.65 -23.78
N ASP A 47 0.41 -10.43 -24.25
CA ASP A 47 0.81 -9.31 -23.41
C ASP A 47 0.16 -8.01 -23.87
N MET A 48 0.15 -7.03 -22.97
CA MET A 48 -0.21 -5.66 -23.28
C MET A 48 0.62 -4.69 -22.48
N PHE A 49 0.68 -3.44 -22.93
CA PHE A 49 1.36 -2.39 -22.17
C PHE A 49 0.62 -2.11 -20.86
N LEU A 50 1.40 -1.87 -19.82
CA LEU A 50 0.93 -1.42 -18.52
C LEU A 50 0.76 0.11 -18.57
N VAL A 51 -0.48 0.59 -18.58
CA VAL A 51 -0.83 1.99 -18.85
C VAL A 51 -1.39 2.67 -17.60
N PRO A 52 -0.94 3.89 -17.24
CA PRO A 52 -1.55 4.67 -16.17
C PRO A 52 -3.03 4.98 -16.45
N GLY A 53 -3.89 4.82 -15.44
CA GLY A 53 -5.34 5.03 -15.56
C GLY A 53 -6.12 3.77 -15.94
N THR A 54 -5.46 2.74 -16.46
CA THR A 54 -6.06 1.43 -16.76
C THR A 54 -6.05 0.54 -15.51
N VAL A 55 -7.16 -0.17 -15.29
CA VAL A 55 -7.34 -1.14 -14.20
C VAL A 55 -7.43 -2.55 -14.78
N TYR A 56 -6.45 -3.39 -14.46
CA TYR A 56 -6.43 -4.79 -14.90
C TYR A 56 -7.01 -5.69 -13.81
N ILE A 57 -8.09 -6.40 -14.10
CA ILE A 57 -8.83 -7.20 -13.13
C ILE A 57 -8.61 -8.69 -13.41
N LEU A 58 -8.07 -9.40 -12.41
CA LEU A 58 -7.96 -10.86 -12.43
C LEU A 58 -9.33 -11.51 -12.18
N PRO A 59 -9.53 -12.80 -12.51
CA PRO A 59 -10.80 -13.48 -12.27
C PRO A 59 -11.21 -13.53 -10.79
N SER A 60 -10.26 -13.38 -9.86
CA SER A 60 -10.51 -13.26 -8.42
C SER A 60 -11.08 -11.89 -7.99
N GLY A 61 -11.21 -10.94 -8.92
CA GLY A 61 -11.55 -9.54 -8.66
C GLY A 61 -10.36 -8.70 -8.20
N TYR A 62 -9.18 -9.28 -8.04
CA TYR A 62 -7.97 -8.55 -7.68
C TYR A 62 -7.61 -7.58 -8.80
N GLN A 63 -7.39 -6.31 -8.43
CA GLN A 63 -7.10 -5.25 -9.38
C GLN A 63 -5.60 -4.96 -9.39
N ILE A 64 -5.07 -4.67 -10.55
CA ILE A 64 -3.69 -4.25 -10.78
C ILE A 64 -3.73 -2.88 -11.46
N CYS A 65 -2.98 -1.91 -10.92
CA CYS A 65 -2.92 -0.55 -11.44
C CYS A 65 -1.47 -0.06 -11.47
N LEU A 66 -1.13 0.77 -12.46
CA LEU A 66 0.13 1.50 -12.49
C LEU A 66 -0.06 2.90 -11.91
N GLU A 67 0.62 3.18 -10.80
CA GLU A 67 0.47 4.44 -10.08
C GLU A 67 1.80 5.15 -9.86
N LYS A 68 1.75 6.48 -9.89
CA LYS A 68 2.89 7.31 -9.50
C LYS A 68 3.12 7.14 -8.01
N ARG A 69 4.38 6.99 -7.61
CA ARG A 69 4.76 6.94 -6.20
C ARG A 69 4.39 8.25 -5.52
N LEU A 70 4.01 8.16 -4.24
CA LEU A 70 3.66 9.33 -3.43
C LEU A 70 4.81 10.36 -3.33
N ASP A 71 6.06 9.89 -3.34
CA ASP A 71 7.26 10.74 -3.35
C ASP A 71 7.55 11.40 -4.71
N GLY A 72 6.76 11.09 -5.74
CA GLY A 72 6.89 11.62 -7.09
C GLY A 72 8.11 11.12 -7.88
N THR A 73 8.91 10.20 -7.33
CA THR A 73 10.21 9.79 -7.90
C THR A 73 10.12 8.72 -8.99
N GLY A 74 8.95 8.11 -9.17
CA GLY A 74 8.75 7.05 -10.15
C GLY A 74 7.35 6.47 -10.12
N TRP A 75 7.21 5.29 -10.71
CA TRP A 75 5.97 4.53 -10.80
C TRP A 75 6.09 3.22 -10.02
N HIS A 76 4.95 2.65 -9.64
CA HIS A 76 4.87 1.34 -9.01
C HIS A 76 3.58 0.63 -9.43
N VAL A 77 3.60 -0.70 -9.34
CA VAL A 77 2.38 -1.51 -9.48
C VAL A 77 1.68 -1.54 -8.12
N ARG A 78 0.43 -1.11 -8.09
CA ARG A 78 -0.50 -1.30 -6.98
C ARG A 78 -1.36 -2.51 -7.26
N GLY A 79 -1.61 -3.29 -6.22
CA GLY A 79 -2.65 -4.30 -6.24
C GLY A 79 -3.71 -4.06 -5.18
N ASN A 80 -4.98 -4.21 -5.54
CA ASN A 80 -6.11 -4.11 -4.62
C ASN A 80 -6.82 -5.46 -4.52
N VAL A 81 -7.08 -5.89 -3.29
CA VAL A 81 -7.93 -7.07 -3.05
C VAL A 81 -9.38 -6.75 -3.40
N ALA A 82 -10.09 -7.74 -3.93
CA ALA A 82 -11.47 -7.59 -4.41
C ALA A 82 -12.45 -7.29 -3.28
N GLU A 83 -12.23 -7.92 -2.13
CA GLU A 83 -13.15 -7.90 -0.99
C GLU A 83 -12.86 -6.70 -0.08
N PRO A 84 -13.77 -5.72 0.03
CA PRO A 84 -13.57 -4.55 0.86
C PRO A 84 -13.91 -4.83 2.33
N VAL A 85 -13.37 -3.99 3.22
CA VAL A 85 -13.81 -3.93 4.62
C VAL A 85 -14.58 -2.63 4.84
N ASN A 86 -15.86 -2.73 5.21
CA ASN A 86 -16.65 -1.57 5.60
C ASN A 86 -16.48 -1.29 7.09
N CYS A 87 -15.84 -0.17 7.41
CA CYS A 87 -15.64 0.28 8.79
C CYS A 87 -16.74 1.27 9.18
N HIS A 88 -17.39 1.03 10.31
CA HIS A 88 -18.43 1.92 10.87
C HIS A 88 -17.93 2.56 12.17
N LYS A 89 -18.03 3.90 12.28
CA LYS A 89 -17.55 4.64 13.46
C LYS A 89 -18.69 5.48 14.10
N PRO A 90 -19.58 4.83 14.88
CA PRO A 90 -20.72 5.51 15.50
C PRO A 90 -20.32 6.33 16.73
N SER A 91 -21.26 7.18 17.18
CA SER A 91 -21.29 7.77 18.54
C SER A 91 -19.95 8.38 19.00
N THR A 92 -19.25 9.03 18.08
CA THR A 92 -17.95 9.63 18.33
C THR A 92 -18.15 11.10 18.70
N VAL A 93 -17.69 11.48 19.90
CA VAL A 93 -17.74 12.88 20.36
C VAL A 93 -16.88 13.79 19.47
N SER A 94 -17.18 15.09 19.47
CA SER A 94 -16.34 16.09 18.79
C SER A 94 -14.88 15.96 19.23
N GLY A 95 -13.95 16.00 18.27
CA GLY A 95 -12.52 15.72 18.50
C GLY A 95 -12.14 14.23 18.53
N GLY A 96 -13.11 13.30 18.58
CA GLY A 96 -12.86 11.85 18.50
C GLY A 96 -12.53 11.34 17.09
N GLY A 97 -12.52 12.23 16.09
CA GLY A 97 -12.10 11.96 14.72
C GLY A 97 -13.04 11.03 13.95
N LYS A 98 -14.35 11.29 13.95
CA LYS A 98 -15.35 10.53 13.17
C LYS A 98 -14.93 10.44 11.70
N SER A 99 -14.73 11.59 11.07
CA SER A 99 -14.42 11.69 9.64
C SER A 99 -12.98 11.27 9.29
N GLU A 100 -12.10 11.10 10.27
CA GLU A 100 -10.74 10.55 10.05
C GLU A 100 -10.77 9.12 9.47
N ILE A 101 -11.87 8.38 9.67
CA ILE A 101 -12.03 7.04 9.10
C ILE A 101 -12.05 7.05 7.57
N SER A 102 -12.57 8.12 6.95
CA SER A 102 -12.69 8.26 5.49
C SER A 102 -11.56 9.10 4.89
N LYS A 103 -10.95 10.04 5.63
CA LYS A 103 -9.81 10.87 5.16
C LYS A 103 -8.61 10.08 4.63
N LEU A 104 -7.95 10.57 3.60
CA LEU A 104 -6.86 9.86 2.95
C LEU A 104 -5.64 9.71 3.88
N LEU A 105 -5.17 8.47 4.05
CA LEU A 105 -3.94 8.22 4.83
C LEU A 105 -2.69 8.72 4.10
N SER A 106 -2.74 8.85 2.77
CA SER A 106 -1.63 9.37 1.95
C SER A 106 -1.14 10.73 2.42
N ASP A 107 -2.05 11.58 2.86
CA ASP A 107 -1.76 12.98 3.24
C ASP A 107 -0.98 13.03 4.56
N MET A 108 -1.03 11.95 5.35
CA MET A 108 -0.31 11.78 6.61
C MET A 108 1.05 11.10 6.43
N ILE A 109 1.36 10.59 5.22
CA ILE A 109 2.63 9.92 4.95
C ILE A 109 3.71 10.98 4.72
N THR A 110 4.80 10.84 5.46
CA THR A 110 6.00 11.68 5.31
C THR A 110 7.14 10.89 4.69
N PHE A 111 8.04 11.59 4.01
CA PHE A 111 9.19 10.99 3.34
C PHE A 111 10.46 11.19 4.17
N GLY A 112 11.30 10.15 4.23
CA GLY A 112 12.59 10.23 4.91
C GLY A 112 13.59 9.23 4.35
N ASN A 113 14.80 9.22 4.89
CA ASN A 113 15.85 8.33 4.42
C ASN A 113 15.64 6.92 4.97
N ALA A 114 15.98 5.90 4.17
CA ALA A 114 16.29 4.60 4.74
C ALA A 114 17.59 4.68 5.55
N LEU A 115 17.65 3.98 6.68
CA LEU A 115 18.69 4.14 7.68
C LEU A 115 19.66 2.96 7.72
N ILE A 116 20.95 3.28 7.81
CA ILE A 116 22.05 2.36 8.05
C ILE A 116 22.99 2.97 9.09
N ASP A 117 23.61 2.14 9.92
CA ASP A 117 24.44 2.64 11.02
C ASP A 117 25.92 2.52 10.67
N ASP A 118 26.43 1.29 10.64
CA ASP A 118 27.74 0.95 10.10
C ASP A 118 27.53 0.09 8.86
N THR A 119 27.91 0.62 7.69
CA THR A 119 27.66 -0.03 6.41
C THR A 119 28.25 -1.44 6.36
N LYS A 120 29.48 -1.61 6.85
CA LYS A 120 30.18 -2.90 6.76
C LYS A 120 29.56 -3.92 7.71
N VAL A 121 29.27 -3.53 8.94
CA VAL A 121 28.68 -4.41 9.96
C VAL A 121 27.25 -4.78 9.59
N ASP A 122 26.42 -3.78 9.27
CA ASP A 122 25.00 -3.99 8.97
C ASP A 122 24.85 -4.85 7.70
N LEU A 123 25.58 -4.58 6.62
CA LEU A 123 25.51 -5.38 5.38
C LEU A 123 26.09 -6.79 5.53
N SER A 124 27.02 -7.00 6.48
CA SER A 124 27.48 -8.34 6.81
C SER A 124 26.40 -9.15 7.54
N TYR A 125 25.65 -8.52 8.44
CA TYR A 125 24.54 -9.17 9.11
C TYR A 125 23.38 -9.46 8.13
N VAL A 126 23.04 -8.52 7.26
CA VAL A 126 22.07 -8.73 6.18
C VAL A 126 22.45 -9.94 5.32
N ASP A 127 23.73 -10.07 4.94
CA ASP A 127 24.23 -11.20 4.16
C ASP A 127 24.11 -12.55 4.87
N MET A 128 24.33 -12.58 6.20
CA MET A 128 24.10 -13.80 6.99
C MET A 128 22.64 -14.22 6.97
N ILE A 129 21.71 -13.26 7.04
CA ILE A 129 20.27 -13.52 6.96
C ILE A 129 19.92 -14.05 5.56
N LEU A 130 20.35 -13.36 4.51
CA LEU A 130 20.06 -13.75 3.12
C LEU A 130 20.58 -15.14 2.74
N LYS A 131 21.65 -15.61 3.39
CA LYS A 131 22.28 -16.93 3.16
C LYS A 131 21.78 -18.04 4.10
N ARG A 132 20.97 -17.71 5.10
CA ARG A 132 20.44 -18.69 6.06
C ARG A 132 19.56 -19.71 5.33
N ASP A 133 19.65 -20.98 5.70
CA ASP A 133 18.66 -21.99 5.31
C ASP A 133 17.39 -21.80 6.14
N TYR A 134 16.24 -21.61 5.48
CA TYR A 134 14.93 -21.39 6.10
C TYR A 134 14.05 -22.65 6.18
N SER A 135 14.60 -23.83 5.88
CA SER A 135 13.86 -25.11 5.89
C SER A 135 13.31 -25.52 7.27
N ASP A 136 13.87 -24.95 8.35
CA ASP A 136 13.53 -25.21 9.76
C ASP A 136 12.41 -24.32 10.33
N ARG A 137 11.89 -23.36 9.55
CA ARG A 137 10.95 -22.34 10.02
C ARG A 137 9.58 -22.88 10.47
N TYR A 138 9.15 -24.02 9.92
CA TYR A 138 7.85 -24.64 10.22
C TYR A 138 8.02 -26.00 10.90
N PRO A 139 7.08 -26.42 11.77
CA PRO A 139 7.17 -27.71 12.48
C PRO A 139 7.31 -28.92 11.54
N SER A 140 6.58 -28.91 10.43
CA SER A 140 6.86 -29.80 9.30
C SER A 140 7.95 -29.17 8.43
N ARG A 141 9.14 -29.78 8.39
CA ARG A 141 10.23 -29.30 7.54
C ARG A 141 9.73 -29.21 6.09
N GLN A 142 9.78 -28.01 5.54
CA GLN A 142 9.54 -27.79 4.11
C GLN A 142 10.79 -28.27 3.35
N PRO A 143 10.64 -29.11 2.31
CA PRO A 143 11.78 -29.74 1.65
C PRO A 143 12.62 -28.77 0.80
N GLN A 144 12.16 -27.54 0.55
CA GLN A 144 12.84 -26.61 -0.34
C GLN A 144 13.46 -25.42 0.40
N PRO A 145 14.76 -25.14 0.18
CA PRO A 145 15.36 -23.86 0.53
C PRO A 145 14.66 -22.76 -0.25
N LEU A 146 14.40 -21.62 0.40
CA LEU A 146 13.86 -20.41 -0.24
C LEU A 146 14.94 -19.34 -0.25
N PRO A 147 15.71 -19.18 -1.34
CA PRO A 147 16.67 -18.09 -1.46
C PRO A 147 15.92 -16.76 -1.48
N LEU A 148 16.13 -15.92 -0.46
CA LEU A 148 15.33 -14.70 -0.30
C LEU A 148 15.40 -13.76 -1.52
N LEU A 149 16.55 -13.71 -2.21
CA LEU A 149 16.77 -12.86 -3.38
C LEU A 149 16.26 -13.46 -4.70
N ASP A 150 15.72 -14.68 -4.70
CA ASP A 150 15.14 -15.29 -5.90
C ASP A 150 13.97 -14.42 -6.41
N PRO A 151 13.92 -14.05 -7.71
CA PRO A 151 12.84 -13.24 -8.28
C PRO A 151 11.44 -13.82 -8.08
N SER A 152 11.30 -15.15 -7.98
CA SER A 152 10.01 -15.81 -7.73
C SER A 152 9.50 -15.62 -6.29
N VAL A 153 10.38 -15.26 -5.35
CA VAL A 153 10.01 -14.98 -3.96
C VAL A 153 9.62 -13.51 -3.83
N THR A 154 8.37 -13.23 -3.49
CA THR A 154 7.88 -11.85 -3.37
C THR A 154 8.44 -11.15 -2.13
N LEU A 155 8.52 -9.81 -2.15
CA LEU A 155 8.89 -9.02 -0.98
C LEU A 155 7.99 -9.30 0.22
N GLY A 156 6.68 -9.41 0.00
CA GLY A 156 5.72 -9.76 1.05
C GLY A 156 6.00 -11.14 1.67
N SER A 157 6.44 -12.12 0.87
CA SER A 157 6.88 -13.43 1.38
C SER A 157 8.11 -13.32 2.26
N VAL A 158 9.10 -12.50 1.87
CA VAL A 158 10.29 -12.22 2.70
C VAL A 158 9.90 -11.53 4.00
N ILE A 159 8.98 -10.57 3.96
CA ILE A 159 8.45 -9.91 5.16
C ILE A 159 7.76 -10.93 6.06
N LYS A 160 6.88 -11.79 5.53
CA LYS A 160 6.23 -12.86 6.29
C LYS A 160 7.26 -13.79 6.96
N MET A 161 8.26 -14.24 6.20
CA MET A 161 9.31 -15.13 6.72
C MET A 161 10.14 -14.49 7.85
N LEU A 162 10.35 -13.17 7.79
CA LEU A 162 11.13 -12.43 8.80
C LEU A 162 10.26 -11.74 9.85
N THR A 163 8.98 -12.14 9.97
CA THR A 163 8.06 -11.66 11.00
C THR A 163 7.68 -12.84 11.91
N PRO A 164 7.79 -12.71 13.24
CA PRO A 164 7.33 -13.75 14.15
C PRO A 164 5.86 -14.12 13.90
N SER A 165 5.55 -15.42 13.96
CA SER A 165 4.21 -15.95 13.66
C SER A 165 3.97 -17.25 14.43
N ASP A 166 2.72 -17.52 14.81
CA ASP A 166 2.31 -18.77 15.46
C ASP A 166 2.49 -20.00 14.56
N ASP A 167 2.55 -19.80 13.24
CA ASP A 167 2.84 -20.88 12.30
C ASP A 167 4.29 -21.37 12.43
N HIS A 168 5.20 -20.54 12.93
CA HIS A 168 6.63 -20.83 12.98
C HIS A 168 7.02 -21.70 14.18
N CYS A 169 8.13 -22.42 14.06
CA CYS A 169 8.77 -23.10 15.18
C CYS A 169 9.21 -22.09 16.28
N PRO A 170 9.11 -22.44 17.57
CA PRO A 170 9.53 -21.55 18.67
C PRO A 170 11.00 -21.09 18.57
N ASP A 171 11.92 -21.99 18.22
CA ASP A 171 13.35 -21.66 18.06
C ASP A 171 13.57 -20.67 16.91
N TYR A 172 12.77 -20.78 15.84
CA TYR A 172 12.83 -19.85 14.72
C TYR A 172 12.33 -18.46 15.10
N ASN A 173 11.21 -18.36 15.83
CA ASN A 173 10.73 -17.08 16.36
C ASN A 173 11.73 -16.46 17.32
N THR A 174 12.35 -17.27 18.19
CA THR A 174 13.42 -16.80 19.10
C THR A 174 14.58 -16.20 18.31
N TRP A 175 15.02 -16.86 17.22
CA TRP A 175 16.03 -16.30 16.32
C TRP A 175 15.57 -15.00 15.64
N LEU A 176 14.33 -14.91 15.17
CA LEU A 176 13.78 -13.70 14.55
C LEU A 176 13.81 -12.49 15.49
N ASP A 177 13.57 -12.72 16.79
CA ASP A 177 13.61 -11.68 17.83
C ASP A 177 15.03 -11.16 18.09
N THR A 178 16.07 -11.94 17.75
CA THR A 178 17.47 -11.46 17.84
C THR A 178 17.85 -10.49 16.72
N ILE A 179 17.05 -10.39 15.65
CA ILE A 179 17.35 -9.55 14.50
C ILE A 179 16.91 -8.11 14.82
N PRO A 180 17.84 -7.13 14.84
CA PRO A 180 17.46 -5.73 15.06
C PRO A 180 16.52 -5.23 13.96
N ARG A 181 15.54 -4.39 14.33
CA ARG A 181 14.56 -3.84 13.38
C ARG A 181 15.20 -3.15 12.17
N ARG A 182 16.30 -2.42 12.40
CA ARG A 182 17.08 -1.76 11.34
C ARG A 182 17.63 -2.77 10.33
N ILE A 183 18.25 -3.85 10.80
CA ILE A 183 18.79 -4.92 9.96
C ILE A 183 17.67 -5.59 9.16
N ARG A 184 16.53 -5.88 9.80
CA ARG A 184 15.36 -6.44 9.11
C ARG A 184 14.85 -5.51 7.99
N SER A 185 14.78 -4.20 8.25
CA SER A 185 14.44 -3.19 7.24
C SER A 185 15.44 -3.18 6.08
N LEU A 186 16.75 -3.29 6.36
CA LEU A 186 17.79 -3.39 5.34
C LEU A 186 17.65 -4.66 4.49
N VAL A 187 17.28 -5.81 5.07
CA VAL A 187 16.99 -7.03 4.29
C VAL A 187 15.85 -6.77 3.30
N PHE A 188 14.78 -6.09 3.72
CA PHE A 188 13.65 -5.74 2.87
C PHE A 188 14.05 -4.73 1.78
N LEU A 189 14.89 -3.75 2.11
CA LEU A 189 15.45 -2.80 1.15
C LEU A 189 16.26 -3.54 0.08
N VAL A 190 17.18 -4.42 0.48
CA VAL A 190 17.98 -5.21 -0.46
C VAL A 190 17.07 -6.04 -1.35
N LYS A 191 16.08 -6.73 -0.79
CA LYS A 191 15.11 -7.49 -1.60
C LYS A 191 14.35 -6.61 -2.59
N HIS A 192 13.90 -5.43 -2.16
CA HIS A 192 13.12 -4.52 -3.00
C HIS A 192 13.90 -4.00 -4.21
N PHE A 193 15.19 -3.71 -4.03
CA PHE A 193 16.04 -3.14 -5.09
C PHE A 193 16.89 -4.17 -5.84
N TYR A 194 16.97 -5.41 -5.36
CA TYR A 194 17.82 -6.44 -5.93
C TYR A 194 17.53 -6.68 -7.42
N LYS A 195 18.59 -6.70 -8.21
CA LYS A 195 18.56 -7.10 -9.62
C LYS A 195 19.31 -8.43 -9.75
N PRO A 196 18.81 -9.41 -10.53
CA PRO A 196 19.52 -10.69 -10.73
C PRO A 196 20.98 -10.53 -11.19
N ALA A 197 21.26 -9.48 -11.98
CA ALA A 197 22.60 -9.15 -12.46
C ALA A 197 23.61 -8.80 -11.35
N TRP A 198 23.15 -8.40 -10.15
CA TRP A 198 24.03 -8.12 -9.01
C TRP A 198 24.64 -9.39 -8.43
N GLY A 199 23.91 -10.52 -8.48
CA GLY A 199 24.39 -11.80 -7.96
C GLY A 199 24.97 -11.70 -6.54
N LYS A 200 26.21 -12.18 -6.38
CA LYS A 200 26.94 -12.16 -5.09
C LYS A 200 27.49 -10.78 -4.72
N ASP A 201 27.52 -9.86 -5.68
CA ASP A 201 28.14 -8.53 -5.58
C ASP A 201 27.13 -7.45 -5.17
N TRP A 202 25.91 -7.84 -4.78
CA TRP A 202 24.83 -6.92 -4.37
C TRP A 202 25.25 -5.89 -3.32
N LYS A 203 26.22 -6.20 -2.45
CA LYS A 203 26.72 -5.27 -1.42
C LYS A 203 27.35 -4.01 -2.02
N PHE A 204 27.98 -4.09 -3.19
CA PHE A 204 28.59 -2.92 -3.84
C PHE A 204 27.57 -1.89 -4.32
N HIS A 205 26.32 -2.33 -4.50
CA HIS A 205 25.23 -1.47 -4.93
C HIS A 205 24.59 -0.72 -3.77
N ILE A 206 24.86 -1.10 -2.52
CA ILE A 206 24.29 -0.50 -1.31
C ILE A 206 25.39 0.26 -0.56
N THR A 207 25.24 1.57 -0.44
CA THR A 207 26.24 2.43 0.21
C THR A 207 25.60 3.39 1.21
N ALA A 208 26.43 3.99 2.06
CA ALA A 208 26.08 5.13 2.88
C ALA A 208 26.55 6.43 2.21
N GLN A 209 25.89 7.54 2.53
CA GLN A 209 26.39 8.87 2.16
C GLN A 209 27.70 9.18 2.90
N ILE A 210 28.65 9.85 2.24
CA ILE A 210 29.80 10.45 2.94
C ILE A 210 29.52 11.95 3.10
N VAL A 211 29.54 12.43 4.34
CA VAL A 211 29.37 13.85 4.70
C VAL A 211 30.55 14.26 5.56
N ASP A 212 31.26 15.32 5.16
CA ASP A 212 32.45 15.83 5.84
C ASP A 212 33.52 14.76 6.16
N GLY A 213 33.64 13.76 5.29
CA GLY A 213 34.61 12.67 5.43
C GLY A 213 34.17 11.51 6.33
N ALA A 214 32.96 11.54 6.88
CA ALA A 214 32.38 10.46 7.67
C ALA A 214 31.17 9.82 6.96
N GLU A 215 30.94 8.53 7.20
CA GLU A 215 29.71 7.87 6.75
C GLU A 215 28.51 8.42 7.53
N ALA A 216 27.52 8.91 6.81
CA ALA A 216 26.23 9.31 7.33
C ALA A 216 25.23 8.15 7.23
N HIS A 217 24.14 8.25 7.99
CA HIS A 217 23.22 7.14 8.19
C HIS A 217 22.18 6.92 7.08
N SER A 218 22.37 7.53 5.90
CA SER A 218 21.39 7.46 4.80
C SER A 218 21.83 6.44 3.76
N VAL A 219 20.92 5.52 3.40
CA VAL A 219 21.20 4.47 2.41
C VAL A 219 21.07 5.01 0.98
N PHE A 220 22.01 4.58 0.13
CA PHE A 220 22.03 4.80 -1.30
C PHE A 220 22.05 3.46 -2.03
N VAL A 221 21.34 3.40 -3.16
CA VAL A 221 21.33 2.27 -4.09
C VAL A 221 21.79 2.78 -5.45
N ASP A 222 22.85 2.20 -6.03
CA ASP A 222 23.42 2.65 -7.31
C ASP A 222 23.67 4.18 -7.34
N GLY A 223 24.13 4.74 -6.21
CA GLY A 223 24.40 6.19 -6.07
C GLY A 223 23.15 7.07 -5.92
N LYS A 224 21.94 6.49 -5.85
CA LYS A 224 20.69 7.21 -5.62
C LYS A 224 20.23 7.03 -4.17
N ARG A 225 19.87 8.14 -3.52
CA ARG A 225 19.36 8.11 -2.14
C ARG A 225 18.05 7.34 -2.08
N VAL A 226 17.93 6.41 -1.14
CA VAL A 226 16.70 5.67 -0.90
C VAL A 226 15.77 6.48 -0.01
N VAL A 227 14.65 6.89 -0.59
CA VAL A 227 13.54 7.52 0.14
C VAL A 227 12.54 6.43 0.54
N THR A 228 12.13 6.45 1.81
CA THR A 228 11.12 5.56 2.37
C THR A 228 9.99 6.37 3.00
N HIS A 229 8.84 5.71 3.18
CA HIS A 229 7.64 6.29 3.75
C HIS A 229 7.61 6.11 5.27
N TYR A 230 7.13 7.12 5.98
CA TYR A 230 6.98 7.14 7.43
C TYR A 230 5.60 7.66 7.83
N LEU A 231 5.03 7.08 8.87
CA LEU A 231 3.85 7.61 9.55
C LEU A 231 4.25 8.13 10.93
N ARG A 232 3.73 9.30 11.31
CA ARG A 232 3.87 9.81 12.68
C ARG A 232 2.85 9.13 13.58
N ILE A 233 3.30 8.56 14.70
CA ILE A 233 2.45 7.92 15.70
C ILE A 233 2.75 8.55 17.06
N GLY A 234 2.08 9.68 17.30
CA GLY A 234 2.24 10.49 18.49
C GLY A 234 3.60 11.18 18.60
N GLU A 235 3.85 11.71 19.80
CA GLU A 235 5.06 12.46 20.14
C GLU A 235 5.68 11.90 21.42
N THR A 236 6.94 12.24 21.65
CA THR A 236 7.62 12.01 22.93
C THR A 236 7.18 13.05 23.98
N PRO A 237 7.46 12.83 25.28
CA PRO A 237 7.20 13.82 26.32
C PRO A 237 7.89 15.18 26.10
N THR A 238 8.92 15.23 25.25
CA THR A 238 9.64 16.45 24.87
C THR A 238 9.20 16.98 23.50
N HIS A 239 8.00 16.64 23.03
CA HIS A 239 7.40 17.10 21.77
C HIS A 239 8.19 16.76 20.50
N MET A 240 9.00 15.69 20.55
CA MET A 240 9.63 15.14 19.34
C MET A 240 8.69 14.16 18.65
N GLU A 241 8.55 14.27 17.33
CA GLU A 241 7.73 13.38 16.52
C GLU A 241 8.23 11.93 16.57
N ARG A 242 7.31 10.97 16.74
CA ARG A 242 7.64 9.55 16.67
C ARG A 242 7.27 9.01 15.29
N LYS A 243 8.26 8.88 14.41
CA LYS A 243 8.08 8.39 13.04
C LYS A 243 8.39 6.91 12.94
N PHE A 244 7.53 6.17 12.24
CA PHE A 244 7.68 4.74 12.02
C PHE A 244 7.69 4.45 10.52
N GLN A 245 8.71 3.72 10.07
CA GLN A 245 8.86 3.35 8.67
C GLN A 245 7.71 2.42 8.26
N LEU A 246 7.04 2.74 7.17
CA LEU A 246 6.06 1.86 6.54
C LEU A 246 6.78 0.76 5.77
N ARG A 247 6.11 -0.39 5.61
CA ARG A 247 6.65 -1.49 4.80
C ARG A 247 6.80 -1.04 3.34
N TYR A 248 7.81 -1.56 2.66
CA TYR A 248 8.05 -1.29 1.24
C TYR A 248 6.93 -1.80 0.31
N ASP A 249 6.14 -2.76 0.75
CA ASP A 249 4.95 -3.28 0.06
C ASP A 249 3.63 -2.73 0.60
N PHE A 250 3.68 -1.71 1.47
CA PHE A 250 2.48 -1.05 1.96
C PHE A 250 2.03 0.06 1.02
N VAL A 251 0.75 0.03 0.67
CA VAL A 251 0.03 1.12 0.02
C VAL A 251 -1.23 1.43 0.83
N PRO A 252 -1.62 2.70 1.02
CA PRO A 252 -2.88 3.04 1.66
C PRO A 252 -4.05 2.37 0.95
N ALA A 253 -5.01 1.83 1.71
CA ALA A 253 -6.24 1.29 1.15
C ALA A 253 -6.99 2.38 0.39
N GLN A 254 -7.54 2.02 -0.77
CA GLN A 254 -8.52 2.86 -1.44
C GLN A 254 -9.81 2.84 -0.61
N LYS A 255 -10.36 4.02 -0.36
CA LYS A 255 -11.55 4.17 0.48
C LYS A 255 -12.66 4.79 -0.32
N ILE A 256 -13.84 4.19 -0.19
CA ILE A 256 -15.11 4.75 -0.64
C ILE A 256 -15.86 5.11 0.62
N GLN A 257 -16.19 6.39 0.77
CA GLN A 257 -16.93 6.85 1.94
C GLN A 257 -18.36 6.32 1.90
N THR A 258 -18.75 5.56 2.92
CA THR A 258 -20.09 4.95 3.05
C THR A 258 -21.01 5.71 4.00
N GLU A 259 -20.44 6.55 4.87
CA GLU A 259 -21.12 7.35 5.90
C GLU A 259 -20.32 8.62 6.25
N ASP A 260 -21.01 9.62 6.79
CA ASP A 260 -20.39 10.74 7.50
C ASP A 260 -21.20 11.16 8.74
N ASP A 261 -22.03 12.20 8.69
CA ASP A 261 -22.69 12.75 9.87
C ASP A 261 -24.08 12.16 10.10
N ILE A 262 -24.92 12.14 9.06
CA ILE A 262 -26.27 11.59 9.15
C ILE A 262 -26.35 10.26 8.40
N SER A 263 -26.48 9.17 9.15
CA SER A 263 -26.57 7.81 8.58
C SER A 263 -27.81 7.07 9.07
N THR A 264 -28.38 6.25 8.20
CA THR A 264 -29.42 5.28 8.55
C THR A 264 -28.83 3.87 8.51
N SER A 265 -29.35 2.96 9.32
CA SER A 265 -28.89 1.57 9.34
C SER A 265 -29.99 0.58 9.70
N ILE A 266 -29.85 -0.65 9.23
CA ILE A 266 -30.71 -1.79 9.52
C ILE A 266 -29.85 -3.00 9.88
N VAL A 267 -30.39 -3.88 10.73
CA VAL A 267 -29.78 -5.18 11.06
C VAL A 267 -30.62 -6.27 10.40
N ILE A 268 -29.99 -7.12 9.60
CA ILE A 268 -30.65 -8.15 8.81
C ILE A 268 -30.10 -9.52 9.24
N PRO A 269 -30.96 -10.51 9.53
CA PRO A 269 -30.54 -11.89 9.75
C PRO A 269 -29.69 -12.42 8.59
N ARG A 270 -28.60 -13.14 8.89
CA ARG A 270 -27.67 -13.64 7.87
C ARG A 270 -28.35 -14.56 6.86
N ASP A 271 -29.29 -15.38 7.31
CA ASP A 271 -30.04 -16.35 6.50
C ASP A 271 -31.03 -15.69 5.53
N ALA A 272 -31.32 -14.40 5.68
CA ALA A 272 -32.12 -13.63 4.74
C ALA A 272 -31.29 -13.02 3.58
N LEU A 273 -29.98 -13.25 3.55
CA LEU A 273 -29.06 -12.68 2.56
C LEU A 273 -28.30 -13.77 1.81
N GLU A 274 -28.13 -13.56 0.51
CA GLU A 274 -27.33 -14.42 -0.36
C GLU A 274 -25.96 -13.77 -0.65
N HIS A 275 -25.00 -14.58 -1.07
CA HIS A 275 -23.67 -14.13 -1.51
C HIS A 275 -22.86 -13.32 -0.49
N LEU A 276 -23.13 -13.50 0.81
CA LEU A 276 -22.26 -12.96 1.85
C LEU A 276 -20.87 -13.61 1.79
N ASN A 277 -19.86 -12.83 2.15
CA ASN A 277 -18.51 -13.33 2.34
C ASN A 277 -18.52 -14.56 3.26
N VAL A 278 -17.86 -15.63 2.83
CA VAL A 278 -17.80 -16.91 3.54
C VAL A 278 -17.21 -16.79 4.95
N GLU A 279 -16.37 -15.78 5.18
CA GLU A 279 -15.78 -15.47 6.49
C GLU A 279 -16.76 -14.76 7.43
N THR A 280 -17.89 -14.25 6.93
CA THR A 280 -18.93 -13.62 7.75
C THR A 280 -19.66 -14.69 8.56
N SER A 281 -19.22 -14.92 9.80
CA SER A 281 -19.81 -15.92 10.70
C SER A 281 -20.93 -15.38 11.60
N ASN A 282 -21.13 -14.05 11.62
CA ASN A 282 -22.12 -13.41 12.48
C ASN A 282 -23.57 -13.83 12.16
N PRO A 283 -24.47 -13.92 13.16
CA PRO A 283 -25.86 -14.33 12.94
C PRO A 283 -26.70 -13.27 12.20
N ALA A 284 -26.25 -12.03 12.19
CA ALA A 284 -26.87 -10.92 11.49
C ALA A 284 -25.79 -9.95 11.01
N VAL A 285 -26.11 -9.18 9.97
CA VAL A 285 -25.24 -8.14 9.43
C VAL A 285 -25.89 -6.77 9.58
N LYS A 286 -25.08 -5.74 9.74
CA LYS A 286 -25.53 -4.35 9.75
C LYS A 286 -25.28 -3.74 8.37
N MET A 287 -26.33 -3.22 7.75
CA MET A 287 -26.22 -2.40 6.55
C MET A 287 -26.44 -0.94 6.91
N LEU A 288 -25.71 -0.06 6.24
CA LEU A 288 -25.71 1.38 6.50
C LEU A 288 -25.79 2.17 5.20
N ARG A 289 -26.34 3.37 5.30
CA ARG A 289 -26.41 4.31 4.18
C ARG A 289 -26.28 5.74 4.69
N ASN A 290 -25.41 6.51 4.03
CA ASN A 290 -25.37 7.95 4.19
C ASN A 290 -26.69 8.59 3.71
N CYS A 291 -27.29 9.43 4.54
CA CYS A 291 -28.53 10.16 4.20
C CYS A 291 -28.24 11.43 3.40
N GLU A 292 -26.99 11.89 3.38
CA GLU A 292 -26.58 13.19 2.86
C GLU A 292 -25.96 13.06 1.47
N LEU A 293 -26.39 13.93 0.54
CA LEU A 293 -25.77 14.05 -0.79
C LEU A 293 -24.57 15.01 -0.78
N ARG A 294 -24.56 15.99 0.14
CA ARG A 294 -23.51 17.00 0.31
C ARG A 294 -23.19 17.08 1.79
N LEU A 295 -21.90 17.18 2.11
CA LEU A 295 -21.42 17.20 3.49
C LEU A 295 -21.06 18.63 3.88
N PHE A 296 -21.59 19.10 5.01
CA PHE A 296 -21.30 20.46 5.50
C PHE A 296 -19.98 20.47 6.28
N GLN A 297 -18.87 20.54 5.55
CA GLN A 297 -17.53 20.46 6.11
C GLN A 297 -17.12 21.74 6.86
N ARG A 298 -16.28 21.57 7.89
CA ARG A 298 -15.57 22.68 8.55
C ARG A 298 -14.05 22.46 8.39
N PRO A 299 -13.41 23.11 7.40
CA PRO A 299 -12.01 22.87 7.08
C PRO A 299 -11.09 23.66 8.01
N ASP A 300 -10.93 23.17 9.24
CA ASP A 300 -10.14 23.85 10.27
C ASP A 300 -8.65 24.03 9.85
N ASP A 301 -8.10 23.10 9.06
CA ASP A 301 -6.70 23.11 8.61
C ASP A 301 -6.44 24.01 7.39
N ALA A 302 -7.47 24.36 6.61
CA ALA A 302 -7.35 25.16 5.38
C ALA A 302 -7.00 26.63 5.64
N ILE A 303 -7.02 27.07 6.90
CA ILE A 303 -6.49 28.38 7.28
C ILE A 303 -4.97 28.48 7.02
N VAL A 304 -4.26 27.35 7.05
CA VAL A 304 -2.85 27.25 6.69
C VAL A 304 -2.74 26.87 5.22
N ARG A 305 -2.25 27.79 4.39
CA ARG A 305 -2.10 27.60 2.94
C ARG A 305 -1.27 26.36 2.61
N GLY A 306 -1.76 25.54 1.70
CA GLY A 306 -1.15 24.30 1.23
C GLY A 306 -1.25 23.13 2.21
N CYS A 307 -1.96 23.29 3.34
CA CYS A 307 -2.13 22.22 4.33
C CYS A 307 -3.28 21.28 3.96
N ASP A 308 -4.45 21.82 3.65
CA ASP A 308 -5.63 21.06 3.23
C ASP A 308 -5.87 21.22 1.72
N THR A 309 -5.09 20.48 0.93
CA THR A 309 -5.16 20.54 -0.54
C THR A 309 -6.52 20.09 -1.07
N LYS A 310 -7.25 19.26 -0.33
CA LYS A 310 -8.58 18.82 -0.75
C LYS A 310 -9.61 19.93 -0.60
N CYS A 311 -9.60 20.63 0.53
CA CYS A 311 -10.44 21.82 0.70
C CYS A 311 -10.10 22.90 -0.33
N GLU A 312 -8.81 23.15 -0.59
CA GLU A 312 -8.38 24.12 -1.60
C GLU A 312 -8.90 23.75 -3.01
N GLU A 313 -8.82 22.47 -3.39
CA GLU A 313 -9.38 21.97 -4.65
C GLU A 313 -10.89 22.15 -4.71
N ASP A 314 -11.62 21.72 -3.68
CA ASP A 314 -13.10 21.75 -3.65
C ASP A 314 -13.64 23.19 -3.63
N MET A 315 -12.96 24.11 -2.93
CA MET A 315 -13.33 25.53 -2.89
C MET A 315 -13.01 26.28 -4.17
N ALA A 316 -12.04 25.82 -4.96
CA ALA A 316 -11.72 26.40 -6.26
C ALA A 316 -12.74 26.02 -7.36
N GLN A 317 -13.64 25.06 -7.10
CA GLN A 317 -14.66 24.63 -8.04
C GLN A 317 -15.91 25.53 -8.03
N ASP A 318 -16.54 25.66 -9.19
CA ASP A 318 -17.82 26.34 -9.33
C ASP A 318 -18.96 25.59 -8.63
N GLY A 319 -19.98 26.33 -8.18
CA GLY A 319 -21.22 25.75 -7.65
C GLY A 319 -21.14 25.25 -6.19
N THR A 320 -20.03 25.49 -5.51
CA THR A 320 -19.87 25.22 -4.08
C THR A 320 -20.70 26.20 -3.25
N PHE A 321 -21.59 25.66 -2.40
CA PHE A 321 -22.27 26.48 -1.39
C PHE A 321 -21.28 26.79 -0.26
N MET A 322 -20.93 28.06 -0.11
CA MET A 322 -19.99 28.54 0.91
C MET A 322 -20.69 29.35 1.99
N SER A 323 -20.20 29.25 3.22
CA SER A 323 -20.69 30.02 4.37
C SER A 323 -19.52 30.41 5.26
N ASN A 324 -19.60 31.58 5.90
CA ASN A 324 -18.60 32.11 6.83
C ASN A 324 -17.19 32.36 6.23
N PHE A 325 -17.11 32.69 4.93
CA PHE A 325 -15.89 33.18 4.28
C PHE A 325 -15.98 34.68 3.98
N GLU A 326 -14.83 35.35 3.96
CA GLU A 326 -14.74 36.77 3.59
C GLU A 326 -14.97 36.93 2.08
N PRO A 327 -15.90 37.81 1.65
CA PRO A 327 -16.10 38.10 0.24
C PRO A 327 -14.95 38.97 -0.29
N LEU A 328 -14.07 38.40 -1.08
CA LEU A 328 -12.93 39.11 -1.67
C LEU A 328 -13.31 39.79 -3.00
N THR A 329 -12.72 40.95 -3.27
CA THR A 329 -12.82 41.65 -4.56
C THR A 329 -11.72 41.22 -5.52
N VAL A 330 -11.84 41.60 -6.80
CA VAL A 330 -10.82 41.32 -7.82
C VAL A 330 -9.46 41.94 -7.47
N GLU A 331 -9.46 43.11 -6.82
CA GLU A 331 -8.22 43.78 -6.40
C GLU A 331 -7.50 43.06 -5.25
N GLN A 332 -8.20 42.18 -4.52
CA GLN A 332 -7.64 41.37 -3.43
C GLN A 332 -7.09 40.01 -3.92
N ALA A 333 -7.34 39.64 -5.18
CA ALA A 333 -6.87 38.40 -5.81
C ALA A 333 -5.48 38.56 -6.44
#